data_AF-A0A949FPH3-F1
#
_entry.id   AF-A0A949FPH3-F1
#
_cell.length_a   1.000
_cell.length_b   1.000
_cell.length_c   1.000
_cell.angle_alpha   90.00
_cell.angle_beta   90.00
_cell.angle_gamma   90.00
#
_symmetry.space_group_name_H-M   'P 1'
#
loop_
_entity.id
_entity.type
_entity.pdbx_description
1 polymer ?
#
loop_
_entity_poly.entity_id
_entity_poly.type
_entity_poly.pdbx_seq_one_letter_code
_entity_poly.pdbx_strand_id
1 'polypeptide(L)'
;MCQILRILQPMDVLLSGLVILGLSTTSLAQNESSRTSKRSLREAFPTEKSDALSKESVSSHSVDETLLNIELPVRSATQSRTPIFERDIAPLLASKCHACHGEAPQESMLDLRTVSEMLRVGENGPAIVRGNPQASLLFDLVSTGQMPPDKEDKLTADERNVLERWIHAGAPAEETIVSLPARSTITTEDRDYWAFRPPRKIEEPFVRDKHRVRNSIDTFLLAKLEEKGLGYSDEADRSVMIRRAYFDLLGVPPEPDAVRDFLMGDRRDAYEWLIDTLLKSPRYGERWGRHWLDAVGYVDGKLDNDLGTMYPSQGIWRYRDYVIESFNSDKPFDRFLMEQVAGDEMVDWRTMAKFDTRTIELLSATGFLRNVDDHTDFPQYGIEKRYEVVNETLDMFSTAILGLTMECCRCHNHKYDPLPQRDYYRLMACFEPAFHVHVWKPPKERYLADVSLAERAEIDQRNTELDKRATELSKSESAIREKVRQRVRELRFAALPESIRDDVRRAIELKPEQRSEIQKYLA
;
A
#
# COMPACT_ATOMS: atom_id res chain seq x y z
N MET A 1 18.98 1.99 -7.44
CA MET A 1 17.64 1.41 -7.28
C MET A 1 17.37 0.45 -8.45
N CYS A 2 18.26 -0.52 -8.69
CA CYS A 2 18.42 -1.18 -10.01
C CYS A 2 17.49 -2.40 -10.29
N GLN A 3 16.38 -2.58 -9.55
CA GLN A 3 15.55 -3.81 -9.69
C GLN A 3 14.11 -3.61 -10.15
N ILE A 4 13.53 -2.41 -10.06
CA ILE A 4 12.11 -2.18 -10.39
C ILE A 4 11.83 -2.41 -11.89
N LEU A 5 12.77 -2.06 -12.77
CA LEU A 5 12.61 -2.22 -14.23
C LEU A 5 12.55 -3.68 -14.71
N ARG A 6 12.99 -4.68 -13.93
CA ARG A 6 12.94 -6.09 -14.36
C ARG A 6 11.54 -6.71 -14.27
N ILE A 7 10.60 -6.08 -13.56
CA ILE A 7 9.24 -6.63 -13.34
C ILE A 7 8.24 -6.08 -14.36
N LEU A 8 8.53 -4.93 -14.99
CA LEU A 8 7.59 -4.21 -15.86
C LEU A 8 7.86 -4.34 -17.37
N GLN A 9 8.84 -5.15 -17.80
CA GLN A 9 9.04 -5.39 -19.24
C GLN A 9 8.18 -6.55 -19.74
N PRO A 10 7.34 -6.36 -20.79
CA PRO A 10 6.81 -7.48 -21.54
C PRO A 10 7.96 -8.20 -22.28
N MET A 11 8.02 -9.53 -22.15
CA MET A 11 8.90 -10.38 -22.94
C MET A 11 8.42 -10.40 -24.41
N ASP A 12 8.84 -9.41 -25.20
CA ASP A 12 8.73 -9.46 -26.66
C ASP A 12 10.14 -9.33 -27.28
N VAL A 13 10.86 -10.47 -27.30
CA VAL A 13 11.96 -10.67 -28.25
C VAL A 13 11.78 -12.06 -28.83
N LEU A 14 11.12 -12.13 -29.98
CA LEU A 14 11.33 -13.13 -31.04
C LEU A 14 10.36 -12.83 -32.19
N LEU A 15 10.73 -11.92 -33.08
CA LEU A 15 10.35 -11.93 -34.51
C LEU A 15 10.97 -10.73 -35.21
N SER A 16 12.19 -10.91 -35.71
CA SER A 16 12.69 -10.15 -36.86
C SER A 16 13.53 -11.13 -37.68
N GLY A 17 12.91 -11.59 -38.76
CA GLY A 17 13.47 -12.57 -39.68
C GLY A 17 14.71 -12.02 -40.38
N LEU A 18 15.78 -12.80 -40.30
CA LEU A 18 16.96 -12.65 -41.14
C LEU A 18 16.72 -13.44 -42.44
N VAL A 19 16.83 -12.74 -43.56
CA VAL A 19 16.69 -13.27 -44.92
C VAL A 19 18.09 -13.36 -45.55
N ILE A 20 18.39 -14.55 -46.09
CA ILE A 20 19.38 -14.90 -47.13
C ILE A 20 20.86 -15.06 -46.74
N LEU A 21 21.29 -16.34 -46.73
CA LEU A 21 22.45 -16.97 -47.42
C LEU A 21 22.54 -18.38 -46.80
N GLY A 22 22.01 -19.45 -47.39
CA GLY A 22 22.45 -20.04 -48.64
C GLY A 22 23.71 -20.87 -48.42
N LEU A 23 23.57 -22.16 -48.09
CA LEU A 23 24.44 -23.26 -48.57
C LEU A 23 23.97 -24.65 -48.04
N SER A 24 23.86 -25.55 -49.00
CA SER A 24 23.57 -27.00 -49.01
C SER A 24 24.31 -27.84 -47.95
N THR A 25 23.66 -28.89 -47.41
CA THR A 25 23.97 -30.33 -47.66
C THR A 25 22.93 -31.28 -47.03
N THR A 26 22.38 -32.19 -47.88
CA THR A 26 22.06 -33.64 -47.70
C THR A 26 22.14 -34.27 -46.29
N SER A 27 21.43 -35.30 -45.85
CA SER A 27 20.41 -36.25 -46.36
C SER A 27 20.30 -37.34 -45.26
N LEU A 28 19.11 -37.82 -44.91
CA LEU A 28 18.75 -39.25 -44.71
C LEU A 28 17.59 -39.42 -43.71
N ALA A 29 16.58 -40.14 -44.19
CA ALA A 29 15.45 -40.68 -43.46
C ALA A 29 15.55 -42.21 -43.42
N GLN A 30 15.07 -42.83 -42.34
CA GLN A 30 14.63 -44.24 -42.14
C GLN A 30 14.18 -44.30 -40.67
N ASN A 31 12.93 -44.51 -40.25
CA ASN A 31 11.86 -45.50 -40.50
C ASN A 31 12.09 -46.89 -39.84
N GLU A 32 10.98 -47.44 -39.32
CA GLU A 32 10.71 -48.73 -38.61
C GLU A 32 10.60 -48.64 -37.07
N SER A 33 9.52 -49.01 -36.35
CA SER A 33 8.40 -49.98 -36.46
C SER A 33 8.57 -51.28 -35.63
N SER A 34 7.84 -51.32 -34.51
CA SER A 34 6.94 -52.42 -34.07
C SER A 34 7.34 -53.47 -33.00
N ARG A 35 6.28 -53.87 -32.26
CA ARG A 35 5.96 -55.13 -31.53
C ARG A 35 6.38 -55.24 -30.05
N THR A 36 5.46 -55.05 -29.09
CA THR A 36 4.44 -55.98 -28.52
C THR A 36 4.99 -57.18 -27.73
N SER A 37 4.63 -57.29 -26.44
CA SER A 37 3.98 -58.49 -25.87
C SER A 37 3.54 -58.30 -24.41
N LYS A 38 2.41 -58.95 -24.07
CA LYS A 38 1.67 -59.00 -22.80
C LYS A 38 2.02 -60.26 -21.98
N ARG A 39 1.75 -60.22 -20.66
CA ARG A 39 1.32 -61.29 -19.70
C ARG A 39 2.04 -61.08 -18.35
N SER A 40 1.46 -60.86 -17.17
CA SER A 40 0.26 -61.32 -16.42
C SER A 40 0.44 -62.59 -15.58
N LEU A 41 -0.06 -62.51 -14.33
CA LEU A 41 -0.47 -63.57 -13.37
C LEU A 41 0.66 -64.15 -12.48
N ARG A 42 0.49 -64.53 -11.20
CA ARG A 42 -0.56 -64.49 -10.15
C ARG A 42 0.08 -65.14 -8.88
N GLU A 43 -0.35 -64.71 -7.69
CA GLU A 43 -0.59 -65.49 -6.43
C GLU A 43 0.58 -66.33 -5.82
N ALA A 44 0.81 -66.51 -4.50
CA ALA A 44 -0.05 -66.59 -3.32
C ALA A 44 0.77 -66.48 -1.99
N PHE A 45 0.04 -66.22 -0.90
CA PHE A 45 0.30 -66.35 0.56
C PHE A 45 0.86 -67.74 1.03
N PRO A 46 1.26 -68.03 2.31
CA PRO A 46 0.74 -67.48 3.59
C PRO A 46 1.69 -67.37 4.81
N THR A 47 1.06 -67.01 5.94
CA THR A 47 1.49 -66.73 7.32
C THR A 47 1.65 -67.95 8.25
N GLU A 48 2.30 -67.68 9.40
CA GLU A 48 2.16 -68.26 10.77
C GLU A 48 3.19 -69.26 11.34
N LYS A 49 3.64 -68.91 12.57
CA LYS A 49 3.99 -69.75 13.76
C LYS A 49 5.21 -70.68 13.65
N SER A 50 5.83 -71.15 14.73
CA SER A 50 6.13 -70.70 16.10
C SER A 50 7.14 -71.75 16.62
N ASP A 51 7.87 -71.40 17.68
CA ASP A 51 8.49 -72.31 18.66
C ASP A 51 9.76 -73.11 18.30
N ALA A 52 10.86 -72.62 18.89
CA ALA A 52 11.66 -73.26 19.93
C ALA A 52 12.29 -74.65 19.71
N LEU A 53 13.59 -74.70 20.08
CA LEU A 53 14.45 -75.80 20.59
C LEU A 53 15.81 -75.71 19.85
N SER A 54 17.01 -75.81 20.43
CA SER A 54 17.50 -75.87 21.81
C SER A 54 19.04 -75.96 21.72
N LYS A 55 19.76 -75.46 22.73
CA LYS A 55 21.13 -75.83 23.16
C LYS A 55 22.31 -75.48 22.23
N GLU A 56 23.21 -74.61 22.71
CA GLU A 56 24.47 -75.00 23.37
C GLU A 56 25.22 -73.77 23.88
N SER A 57 25.97 -73.99 24.97
CA SER A 57 26.62 -73.02 25.83
C SER A 57 27.96 -72.50 25.31
N VAL A 58 28.21 -71.18 25.42
CA VAL A 58 29.56 -70.64 25.70
C VAL A 58 29.43 -69.53 26.75
N SER A 59 30.28 -69.63 27.76
CA SER A 59 30.34 -68.91 29.04
C SER A 59 30.51 -67.39 28.92
N SER A 60 29.67 -66.64 29.63
CA SER A 60 29.92 -65.26 30.08
C SER A 60 30.43 -65.25 31.52
N HIS A 61 31.47 -64.47 31.78
CA HIS A 61 31.89 -64.13 33.13
C HIS A 61 30.79 -63.34 33.87
N SER A 62 30.18 -64.01 34.85
CA SER A 62 29.83 -63.54 36.20
C SER A 62 29.82 -62.02 36.43
N VAL A 63 28.64 -61.40 36.32
CA VAL A 63 28.24 -60.28 37.17
C VAL A 63 26.84 -60.59 37.69
N ASP A 64 26.69 -60.51 39.01
CA ASP A 64 25.54 -60.96 39.80
C ASP A 64 24.41 -59.93 39.70
N GLU A 65 23.46 -60.12 38.78
CA GLU A 65 22.24 -59.32 38.72
C GLU A 65 21.10 -60.07 39.41
N THR A 66 20.78 -59.63 40.62
CA THR A 66 19.55 -60.01 41.32
C THR A 66 18.36 -59.39 40.59
N LEU A 67 17.64 -60.18 39.78
CA LEU A 67 16.40 -59.74 39.12
C LEU A 67 15.28 -59.55 40.16
N LEU A 68 14.92 -58.29 40.40
CA LEU A 68 13.77 -57.89 41.20
C LEU A 68 12.52 -57.85 40.29
N ASN A 69 11.69 -58.91 40.33
CA ASN A 69 10.39 -58.89 39.62
C ASN A 69 9.38 -58.05 40.42
N ILE A 70 9.05 -56.87 39.91
CA ILE A 70 7.93 -56.04 40.39
C ILE A 70 6.75 -56.27 39.43
N GLU A 71 5.69 -56.92 39.91
CA GLU A 71 4.40 -56.95 39.23
C GLU A 71 3.53 -55.78 39.72
N LEU A 72 3.32 -54.78 38.86
CA LEU A 72 2.37 -53.69 39.08
C LEU A 72 1.03 -54.06 38.41
N PRO A 73 -0.04 -54.35 39.18
CA PRO A 73 -1.36 -54.54 38.59
C PRO A 73 -1.92 -53.19 38.17
N VAL A 74 -1.82 -52.85 36.88
CA VAL A 74 -2.56 -51.72 36.30
C VAL A 74 -4.04 -52.10 36.28
N ARG A 75 -4.79 -51.62 37.28
CA ARG A 75 -6.25 -51.66 37.24
C ARG A 75 -6.70 -50.75 36.11
N SER A 76 -7.33 -51.36 35.10
CA SER A 76 -8.14 -50.77 34.02
C SER A 76 -8.08 -49.24 33.94
N ALA A 77 -7.19 -48.71 33.10
CA ALA A 77 -7.27 -47.32 32.69
C ALA A 77 -8.52 -47.17 31.81
N THR A 78 -9.64 -46.75 32.40
CA THR A 78 -10.79 -46.30 31.63
C THR A 78 -10.30 -45.18 30.73
N GLN A 79 -10.28 -45.39 29.41
CA GLN A 79 -9.95 -44.32 28.46
C GLN A 79 -10.95 -43.19 28.69
N SER A 80 -10.47 -42.09 29.25
CA SER A 80 -11.28 -40.90 29.44
C SER A 80 -11.78 -40.46 28.07
N ARG A 81 -13.11 -40.36 27.93
CA ARG A 81 -13.76 -39.98 26.68
C ARG A 81 -13.16 -38.67 26.15
N THR A 82 -12.93 -38.59 24.84
CA THR A 82 -12.47 -37.37 24.16
C THR A 82 -13.41 -36.20 24.50
N PRO A 83 -12.89 -35.10 25.08
CA PRO A 83 -13.71 -33.91 25.34
C PRO A 83 -14.27 -33.34 24.04
N ILE A 84 -15.48 -32.78 24.08
CA ILE A 84 -16.11 -32.03 22.99
C ILE A 84 -16.45 -30.62 23.48
N PHE A 85 -16.47 -29.65 22.57
CA PHE A 85 -16.54 -28.24 22.92
C PHE A 85 -17.77 -27.91 23.78
N GLU A 86 -18.96 -28.20 23.27
CA GLU A 86 -20.26 -27.79 23.84
C GLU A 86 -20.46 -28.33 25.26
N ARG A 87 -19.94 -29.53 25.52
CA ARG A 87 -20.22 -30.27 26.75
C ARG A 87 -19.14 -30.10 27.81
N ASP A 88 -17.87 -30.09 27.42
CA ASP A 88 -16.76 -30.18 28.37
C ASP A 88 -15.92 -28.88 28.43
N ILE A 89 -15.97 -28.03 27.39
CA ILE A 89 -15.15 -26.80 27.30
C ILE A 89 -15.99 -25.53 27.41
N ALA A 90 -17.13 -25.46 26.73
CA ALA A 90 -17.99 -24.29 26.75
C ALA A 90 -18.45 -23.90 28.17
N PRO A 91 -18.83 -24.84 29.07
CA PRO A 91 -19.15 -24.48 30.46
C PRO A 91 -17.94 -23.94 31.24
N LEU A 92 -16.74 -24.44 30.93
CA LEU A 92 -15.49 -24.02 31.55
C LEU A 92 -15.13 -22.59 31.15
N LEU A 93 -15.21 -22.27 29.86
CA LEU A 93 -14.94 -20.92 29.35
C LEU A 93 -16.06 -19.94 29.73
N ALA A 94 -17.31 -20.40 29.79
CA ALA A 94 -18.43 -19.59 30.22
C ALA A 94 -18.30 -19.12 31.68
N SER A 95 -17.81 -19.99 32.56
CA SER A 95 -17.63 -19.66 33.97
C SER A 95 -16.42 -18.77 34.22
N LYS A 96 -15.33 -18.93 33.46
CA LYS A 96 -14.02 -18.34 33.80
C LYS A 96 -13.51 -17.29 32.83
N CYS A 97 -14.06 -17.19 31.61
CA CYS A 97 -13.46 -16.38 30.54
C CYS A 97 -14.42 -15.42 29.85
N HIS A 98 -15.72 -15.73 29.78
CA HIS A 98 -16.69 -14.91 29.03
C HIS A 98 -16.93 -13.51 29.61
N ALA A 99 -16.54 -13.26 30.85
CA ALA A 99 -16.62 -11.92 31.44
C ALA A 99 -15.77 -10.88 30.67
N CYS A 100 -14.64 -11.31 30.08
CA CYS A 100 -13.72 -10.46 29.31
C CYS A 100 -13.62 -10.86 27.82
N HIS A 101 -13.94 -12.11 27.48
CA HIS A 101 -13.78 -12.68 26.13
C HIS A 101 -15.10 -13.31 25.63
N GLY A 102 -16.18 -12.53 25.69
CA GLY A 102 -17.55 -12.94 25.32
C GLY A 102 -18.18 -12.06 24.24
N GLU A 103 -19.48 -11.78 24.35
CA GLU A 103 -20.20 -10.91 23.39
C GLU A 103 -19.79 -9.44 23.52
N ALA A 104 -19.66 -8.98 24.76
CA ALA A 104 -19.10 -7.69 25.13
C ALA A 104 -18.80 -7.71 26.64
N PRO A 105 -17.57 -7.36 27.08
CA PRO A 105 -16.41 -6.93 26.30
C PRO A 105 -15.69 -8.07 25.54
N GLN A 106 -14.94 -7.70 24.49
CA GLN A 106 -14.05 -8.57 23.70
C GLN A 106 -12.60 -8.08 23.85
N GLU A 107 -12.00 -8.29 25.02
CA GLU A 107 -10.60 -7.92 25.23
C GLU A 107 -9.70 -8.67 24.23
N SER A 108 -8.73 -7.95 23.65
CA SER A 108 -7.88 -8.44 22.55
C SER A 108 -8.64 -8.92 21.30
N MET A 109 -9.88 -8.42 21.07
CA MET A 109 -10.74 -8.80 19.96
C MET A 109 -11.04 -10.31 19.91
N LEU A 110 -11.05 -10.97 21.07
CA LEU A 110 -11.19 -12.41 21.22
C LEU A 110 -12.59 -12.78 21.74
N ASP A 111 -13.25 -13.71 21.05
CA ASP A 111 -14.52 -14.33 21.46
C ASP A 111 -14.31 -15.84 21.65
N LEU A 112 -14.54 -16.32 22.88
CA LEU A 112 -14.35 -17.72 23.27
C LEU A 112 -15.65 -18.54 23.25
N ARG A 113 -16.75 -18.00 22.73
CA ARG A 113 -18.06 -18.68 22.72
C ARG A 113 -18.18 -19.79 21.68
N THR A 114 -17.35 -19.77 20.64
CA THR A 114 -17.38 -20.75 19.54
C THR A 114 -15.96 -21.15 19.14
N VAL A 115 -15.79 -22.36 18.60
CA VAL A 115 -14.46 -22.81 18.15
C VAL A 115 -14.02 -22.04 16.91
N SER A 116 -14.97 -21.67 16.06
CA SER A 116 -14.75 -20.87 14.86
C SER A 116 -14.15 -19.51 15.19
N GLU A 117 -14.62 -18.85 16.26
CA GLU A 117 -14.04 -17.59 16.72
C GLU A 117 -12.65 -17.79 17.36
N MET A 118 -12.41 -18.90 18.08
CA MET A 118 -11.07 -19.21 18.60
C MET A 118 -10.03 -19.48 17.53
N LEU A 119 -10.47 -19.98 16.37
CA LEU A 119 -9.62 -20.21 15.20
C LEU A 119 -9.42 -18.95 14.36
N ARG A 120 -10.27 -17.93 14.55
CA ARG A 120 -10.11 -16.63 13.90
C ARG A 120 -8.86 -15.96 14.48
N VAL A 121 -8.10 -15.30 13.60
CA VAL A 121 -6.92 -14.53 14.01
C VAL A 121 -7.41 -13.28 14.74
N GLY A 122 -7.21 -13.25 16.07
CA GLY A 122 -7.37 -12.05 16.89
C GLY A 122 -6.11 -11.18 16.85
N GLU A 123 -6.04 -10.18 17.73
CA GLU A 123 -4.90 -9.24 17.82
C GLU A 123 -3.54 -9.96 18.00
N ASN A 124 -3.54 -11.08 18.72
CA ASN A 124 -2.34 -11.85 19.05
C ASN A 124 -2.24 -13.20 18.29
N GLY A 125 -2.99 -13.36 17.20
CA GLY A 125 -3.07 -14.64 16.50
C GLY A 125 -4.30 -15.48 16.88
N PRO A 126 -4.41 -16.72 16.39
CA PRO A 126 -5.50 -17.63 16.77
C PRO A 126 -5.33 -18.07 18.24
N ALA A 127 -6.43 -18.16 18.97
CA ALA A 127 -6.41 -18.61 20.36
C ALA A 127 -6.00 -20.09 20.47
N ILE A 128 -6.37 -20.90 19.48
CA ILE A 128 -6.04 -22.34 19.42
C ILE A 128 -5.45 -22.75 18.08
N VAL A 129 -4.52 -23.71 18.12
CA VAL A 129 -3.98 -24.43 16.97
C VAL A 129 -4.42 -25.89 17.10
N ARG A 130 -5.29 -26.35 16.19
CA ARG A 130 -5.86 -27.71 16.24
C ARG A 130 -4.75 -28.77 16.26
N GLY A 131 -4.86 -29.70 17.21
CA GLY A 131 -3.91 -30.80 17.36
C GLY A 131 -2.61 -30.42 18.05
N ASN A 132 -2.38 -29.15 18.37
CA ASN A 132 -1.14 -28.68 18.98
C ASN A 132 -1.40 -27.71 20.15
N PRO A 133 -1.60 -28.25 21.37
CA PRO A 133 -1.78 -27.43 22.58
C PRO A 133 -0.61 -26.48 22.85
N GLN A 134 0.63 -26.91 22.57
CA GLN A 134 1.84 -26.12 22.84
C GLN A 134 1.98 -24.92 21.91
N ALA A 135 1.39 -24.98 20.71
CA ALA A 135 1.31 -23.84 19.79
C ALA A 135 0.05 -22.98 20.00
N SER A 136 -0.82 -23.32 20.97
CA SER A 136 -2.09 -22.63 21.22
C SER A 136 -1.93 -21.57 22.30
N LEU A 137 -2.10 -20.30 21.94
CA LEU A 137 -1.94 -19.17 22.87
C LEU A 137 -2.85 -19.26 24.09
N LEU A 138 -4.09 -19.73 23.91
CA LEU A 138 -5.04 -19.96 25.01
C LEU A 138 -4.48 -20.94 26.05
N PHE A 139 -3.86 -22.03 25.60
CA PHE A 139 -3.32 -23.03 26.50
C PHE A 139 -2.05 -22.53 27.22
N ASP A 140 -1.19 -21.79 26.52
CA ASP A 140 0.00 -21.19 27.11
C ASP A 140 -0.35 -20.20 28.25
N LEU A 141 -1.28 -19.27 28.01
CA LEU A 141 -1.70 -18.28 28.99
C LEU A 141 -2.39 -18.89 30.22
N VAL A 142 -3.19 -19.94 30.01
CA VAL A 142 -3.85 -20.66 31.11
C VAL A 142 -2.85 -21.52 31.89
N SER A 143 -1.89 -22.15 31.21
CA SER A 143 -0.89 -23.03 31.86
C SER A 143 0.13 -22.25 32.69
N THR A 144 0.52 -21.06 32.22
CA THR A 144 1.37 -20.11 32.96
C THR A 144 0.59 -19.35 34.05
N GLY A 145 -0.74 -19.52 34.09
CA GLY A 145 -1.62 -18.88 35.07
C GLY A 145 -1.72 -17.37 34.88
N GLN A 146 -1.47 -16.87 33.67
CA GLN A 146 -1.72 -15.47 33.31
C GLN A 146 -3.21 -15.21 33.12
N MET A 147 -3.97 -16.23 32.70
CA MET A 147 -5.40 -16.18 32.49
C MET A 147 -6.16 -17.30 33.24
N PRO A 148 -7.33 -17.00 33.83
CA PRO A 148 -7.86 -15.66 34.14
C PRO A 148 -6.94 -14.87 35.10
N PRO A 149 -6.98 -13.52 35.07
CA PRO A 149 -6.11 -12.67 35.88
C PRO A 149 -6.43 -12.81 37.38
N ASP A 150 -7.70 -13.03 37.71
CA ASP A 150 -8.16 -13.26 39.07
C ASP A 150 -7.74 -14.64 39.57
N LYS A 151 -7.06 -14.66 40.73
CA LYS A 151 -6.49 -15.89 41.31
C LYS A 151 -7.55 -16.93 41.66
N GLU A 152 -8.77 -16.50 41.99
CA GLU A 152 -9.88 -17.37 42.37
C GLU A 152 -10.51 -18.09 41.17
N ASP A 153 -10.36 -17.52 39.96
CA ASP A 153 -10.95 -18.06 38.73
C ASP A 153 -9.97 -18.87 37.88
N LYS A 154 -8.74 -19.09 38.38
CA LYS A 154 -7.74 -19.91 37.66
C LYS A 154 -8.25 -21.32 37.41
N LEU A 155 -7.88 -21.86 36.26
CA LEU A 155 -8.20 -23.25 35.94
C LEU A 155 -7.44 -24.18 36.90
N THR A 156 -8.11 -25.22 37.36
CA THR A 156 -7.49 -26.32 38.11
C THR A 156 -6.62 -27.17 37.19
N ALA A 157 -5.79 -28.04 37.76
CA ALA A 157 -4.97 -28.95 36.98
C ALA A 157 -5.82 -29.87 36.08
N ASP A 158 -6.98 -30.31 36.56
CA ASP A 158 -7.89 -31.17 35.81
C ASP A 158 -8.57 -30.42 34.67
N GLU A 159 -9.03 -29.18 34.89
CA GLU A 159 -9.61 -28.34 33.84
C GLU A 159 -8.60 -28.02 32.74
N ARG A 160 -7.34 -27.72 33.10
CA ARG A 160 -6.25 -27.57 32.13
C ARG A 160 -6.02 -28.83 31.32
N ASN A 161 -6.04 -30.00 31.96
CA ASN A 161 -5.88 -31.28 31.28
C ASN A 161 -7.03 -31.55 30.30
N VAL A 162 -8.28 -31.21 30.66
CA VAL A 162 -9.43 -31.31 29.74
C VAL A 162 -9.24 -30.40 28.53
N LEU A 163 -8.81 -29.15 28.74
CA LEU A 163 -8.52 -28.20 27.66
C LEU A 163 -7.38 -28.68 26.76
N GLU A 164 -6.29 -29.18 27.32
CA GLU A 164 -5.16 -29.75 26.58
C GLU A 164 -5.59 -30.92 25.69
N ARG A 165 -6.32 -31.89 26.27
CA ARG A 165 -6.81 -33.06 25.54
C ARG A 165 -7.80 -32.69 24.44
N TRP A 166 -8.64 -31.69 24.68
CA TRP A 166 -9.56 -31.18 23.66
C TRP A 166 -8.83 -30.55 22.47
N ILE A 167 -7.85 -29.68 22.72
CA ILE A 167 -7.04 -29.08 21.65
C ILE A 167 -6.26 -30.15 20.89
N HIS A 168 -5.63 -31.08 21.62
CA HIS A 168 -4.89 -32.20 21.03
C HIS A 168 -5.79 -33.11 20.16
N ALA A 169 -7.05 -33.30 20.55
CA ALA A 169 -8.03 -34.05 19.76
C ALA A 169 -8.55 -33.30 18.52
N GLY A 170 -7.99 -32.13 18.20
CA GLY A 170 -8.38 -31.32 17.04
C GLY A 170 -9.52 -30.33 17.31
N ALA A 171 -9.79 -30.03 18.58
CA ALA A 171 -10.88 -29.16 19.03
C ALA A 171 -12.24 -29.57 18.45
N PRO A 172 -12.71 -30.81 18.71
CA PRO A 172 -13.99 -31.29 18.20
C PRO A 172 -15.15 -30.45 18.78
N ALA A 173 -16.07 -30.07 17.90
CA ALA A 173 -17.28 -29.30 18.19
C ALA A 173 -18.40 -29.70 17.22
N GLU A 174 -19.64 -29.49 17.63
CA GLU A 174 -20.85 -29.76 16.84
C GLU A 174 -21.13 -28.66 15.80
N GLU A 175 -20.50 -27.49 15.94
CA GLU A 175 -20.58 -26.42 14.95
C GLU A 175 -20.03 -26.86 13.58
N THR A 176 -20.71 -26.42 12.50
CA THR A 176 -20.18 -26.56 11.14
C THR A 176 -19.11 -25.49 10.93
N ILE A 177 -17.87 -25.88 11.16
CA ILE A 177 -16.71 -24.98 11.04
C ILE A 177 -16.40 -24.81 9.55
N VAL A 178 -16.84 -23.71 8.97
CA VAL A 178 -16.39 -23.28 7.64
C VAL A 178 -14.98 -22.67 7.79
N SER A 179 -14.00 -23.54 8.03
CA SER A 179 -12.60 -23.16 7.90
C SER A 179 -12.29 -23.18 6.40
N LEU A 180 -12.32 -22.01 5.75
CA LEU A 180 -11.70 -21.88 4.44
C LEU A 180 -10.21 -22.20 4.64
N PRO A 181 -9.68 -23.27 4.02
CA PRO A 181 -8.27 -23.59 4.18
C PRO A 181 -7.45 -22.40 3.71
N ALA A 182 -6.41 -22.04 4.47
CA ALA A 182 -5.48 -20.99 4.08
C ALA A 182 -4.93 -21.31 2.68
N ARG A 183 -5.31 -20.52 1.67
CA ARG A 183 -4.85 -20.68 0.28
C ARG A 183 -3.34 -20.45 0.24
N SER A 184 -2.55 -21.53 0.26
CA SER A 184 -1.08 -21.45 0.27
C SER A 184 -0.48 -21.22 -1.12
N THR A 185 -1.24 -21.49 -2.19
CA THR A 185 -0.78 -21.41 -3.58
C THR A 185 -1.87 -20.90 -4.51
N ILE A 186 -1.46 -20.11 -5.51
CA ILE A 186 -2.31 -19.64 -6.62
C ILE A 186 -2.52 -20.81 -7.57
N THR A 187 -3.76 -21.22 -7.81
CA THR A 187 -4.08 -22.34 -8.71
C THR A 187 -4.15 -21.91 -10.18
N THR A 188 -4.33 -22.87 -11.08
CA THR A 188 -4.57 -22.57 -12.51
C THR A 188 -5.89 -21.84 -12.69
N GLU A 189 -6.93 -22.26 -11.97
CA GLU A 189 -8.27 -21.67 -12.00
C GLU A 189 -8.25 -20.21 -11.52
N ASP A 190 -7.46 -19.91 -10.48
CA ASP A 190 -7.27 -18.55 -10.00
C ASP A 190 -6.68 -17.64 -11.09
N ARG A 191 -5.71 -18.15 -11.87
CA ARG A 191 -5.09 -17.43 -12.99
C ARG A 191 -6.03 -17.28 -14.19
N ASP A 192 -6.98 -18.20 -14.32
CA ASP A 192 -7.96 -18.18 -15.39
C ASP A 192 -9.14 -17.23 -15.14
N TYR A 193 -9.24 -16.67 -13.94
CA TYR A 193 -10.23 -15.64 -13.62
C TYR A 193 -10.07 -14.41 -14.53
N TRP A 194 -11.19 -13.88 -15.02
CA TRP A 194 -11.22 -12.91 -16.12
C TRP A 194 -10.37 -11.66 -15.86
N ALA A 195 -10.31 -11.19 -14.61
CA ALA A 195 -9.59 -9.97 -14.23
C ALA A 195 -8.05 -10.15 -14.21
N PHE A 196 -7.55 -11.37 -14.08
CA PHE A 196 -6.11 -11.66 -14.05
C PHE A 196 -5.56 -12.08 -15.41
N ARG A 197 -6.39 -11.98 -16.46
CA ARG A 197 -6.01 -12.31 -17.83
C ARG A 197 -5.83 -11.03 -18.64
N PRO A 198 -4.84 -10.99 -19.54
CA PRO A 198 -4.73 -9.90 -20.49
C PRO A 198 -6.03 -9.75 -21.29
N PRO A 199 -6.54 -8.52 -21.48
CA PRO A 199 -7.67 -8.26 -22.35
C PRO A 199 -7.40 -8.81 -23.75
N ARG A 200 -8.39 -9.45 -24.36
CA ARG A 200 -8.32 -9.96 -25.72
C ARG A 200 -9.32 -9.22 -26.58
N LYS A 201 -8.97 -9.00 -27.85
CA LYS A 201 -9.92 -8.45 -28.83
C LYS A 201 -11.08 -9.44 -28.99
N ILE A 202 -12.30 -8.95 -28.78
CA ILE A 202 -13.54 -9.71 -28.98
C ILE A 202 -14.17 -9.24 -30.29
N GLU A 203 -14.71 -10.16 -31.07
CA GLU A 203 -15.48 -9.82 -32.27
C GLU A 203 -16.80 -9.15 -31.88
N GLU A 204 -17.19 -8.13 -32.65
CA GLU A 204 -18.41 -7.40 -32.38
C GLU A 204 -19.65 -8.31 -32.55
N PRO A 205 -20.60 -8.28 -31.60
CA PRO A 205 -21.78 -9.11 -31.67
C PRO A 205 -22.69 -8.67 -32.81
N PHE A 206 -23.49 -9.61 -33.33
CA PHE A 206 -24.55 -9.25 -34.28
C PHE A 206 -25.63 -8.42 -33.58
N VAL A 207 -26.03 -7.33 -34.22
CA VAL A 207 -27.18 -6.50 -33.83
C VAL A 207 -28.13 -6.34 -35.00
N ARG A 208 -29.43 -6.33 -34.72
CA ARG A 208 -30.46 -6.10 -35.74
C ARG A 208 -30.46 -4.65 -36.18
N ASP A 209 -30.35 -3.72 -35.23
CA ASP A 209 -30.58 -2.30 -35.48
C ASP A 209 -29.30 -1.51 -35.80
N LYS A 210 -28.59 -1.95 -36.84
CA LYS A 210 -27.26 -1.43 -37.23
C LYS A 210 -27.20 0.08 -37.46
N HIS A 211 -28.32 0.70 -37.81
CA HIS A 211 -28.37 2.14 -38.06
C HIS A 211 -28.20 2.99 -36.79
N ARG A 212 -28.33 2.38 -35.60
CA ARG A 212 -28.13 3.03 -34.30
C ARG A 212 -26.71 2.88 -33.74
N VAL A 213 -25.83 2.17 -34.44
CA VAL A 213 -24.43 1.94 -34.04
C VAL A 213 -23.55 3.04 -34.63
N ARG A 214 -22.87 3.83 -33.79
CA ARG A 214 -21.88 4.85 -34.21
C ARG A 214 -20.46 4.37 -34.03
N ASN A 215 -20.20 3.60 -32.98
CA ASN A 215 -18.91 2.99 -32.70
C ASN A 215 -19.08 1.55 -32.19
N SER A 216 -17.97 0.85 -32.00
CA SER A 216 -17.97 -0.54 -31.58
C SER A 216 -18.52 -0.77 -30.16
N ILE A 217 -18.42 0.21 -29.25
CA ILE A 217 -19.05 0.14 -27.91
C ILE A 217 -20.57 0.07 -28.04
N ASP A 218 -21.14 0.82 -28.98
CA ASP A 218 -22.58 0.80 -29.24
C ASP A 218 -23.05 -0.58 -29.72
N THR A 219 -22.21 -1.33 -30.46
CA THR A 219 -22.57 -2.68 -30.88
C THR A 219 -22.73 -3.61 -29.69
N PHE A 220 -21.80 -3.57 -28.72
CA PHE A 220 -21.85 -4.41 -27.52
C PHE A 220 -23.04 -4.08 -26.60
N LEU A 221 -23.30 -2.79 -26.39
CA LEU A 221 -24.43 -2.35 -25.57
C LEU A 221 -25.78 -2.68 -26.23
N LEU A 222 -25.91 -2.42 -27.53
CA LEU A 222 -27.15 -2.68 -28.27
C LEU A 222 -27.46 -4.18 -28.33
N ALA A 223 -26.47 -5.05 -28.53
CA ALA A 223 -26.68 -6.49 -28.50
C ALA A 223 -27.32 -6.95 -27.18
N LYS A 224 -26.83 -6.42 -26.04
CA LYS A 224 -27.38 -6.73 -24.71
C LYS A 224 -28.77 -6.15 -24.47
N LEU A 225 -29.09 -5.00 -25.07
CA LEU A 225 -30.43 -4.42 -25.02
C LEU A 225 -31.41 -5.24 -25.88
N GLU A 226 -31.02 -5.60 -27.10
CA GLU A 226 -31.83 -6.36 -28.04
C GLU A 226 -32.17 -7.77 -27.52
N GLU A 227 -31.24 -8.43 -26.83
CA GLU A 227 -31.48 -9.70 -26.11
C GLU A 227 -32.65 -9.58 -25.13
N LYS A 228 -32.86 -8.40 -24.55
CA LYS A 228 -33.93 -8.09 -23.59
C LYS A 228 -35.16 -7.44 -24.25
N GLY A 229 -35.19 -7.35 -25.58
CA GLY A 229 -36.26 -6.68 -26.32
C GLY A 229 -36.26 -5.15 -26.15
N LEU A 230 -35.12 -4.56 -25.77
CA LEU A 230 -34.92 -3.13 -25.60
C LEU A 230 -34.07 -2.56 -26.74
N GLY A 231 -34.10 -1.24 -26.88
CA GLY A 231 -33.15 -0.47 -27.71
C GLY A 231 -32.64 0.74 -26.93
N TYR A 232 -31.79 1.56 -27.56
CA TYR A 232 -31.39 2.82 -26.94
C TYR A 232 -32.58 3.76 -26.76
N SER A 233 -32.51 4.60 -25.73
CA SER A 233 -33.38 5.77 -25.59
C SER A 233 -33.18 6.75 -26.74
N ASP A 234 -34.11 7.67 -26.88
CA ASP A 234 -33.96 8.79 -27.81
C ASP A 234 -32.74 9.64 -27.46
N GLU A 235 -32.14 10.22 -28.49
CA GLU A 235 -30.97 11.07 -28.35
C GLU A 235 -31.33 12.36 -27.59
N ALA A 236 -30.45 12.77 -26.68
CA ALA A 236 -30.70 13.95 -25.86
C ALA A 236 -30.69 15.25 -26.70
N ASP A 237 -31.44 16.26 -26.27
CA ASP A 237 -31.40 17.58 -26.91
C ASP A 237 -29.97 18.16 -26.94
N ARG A 238 -29.63 18.91 -28.00
CA ARG A 238 -28.31 19.55 -28.15
C ARG A 238 -27.91 20.38 -26.93
N SER A 239 -28.87 21.06 -26.29
CA SER A 239 -28.64 21.84 -25.07
C SER A 239 -28.22 20.99 -23.86
N VAL A 240 -28.76 19.77 -23.76
CA VAL A 240 -28.39 18.79 -22.72
C VAL A 240 -27.02 18.20 -23.02
N MET A 241 -26.73 17.88 -24.28
CA MET A 241 -25.45 17.32 -24.70
C MET A 241 -24.27 18.25 -24.38
N ILE A 242 -24.34 19.52 -24.80
CA ILE A 242 -23.25 20.46 -24.53
C ILE A 242 -23.04 20.66 -23.04
N ARG A 243 -24.13 20.74 -22.26
CA ARG A 243 -24.05 20.88 -20.81
C ARG A 243 -23.33 19.67 -20.18
N ARG A 244 -23.69 18.44 -20.56
CA ARG A 244 -23.06 17.21 -20.05
C ARG A 244 -21.58 17.15 -20.44
N ALA A 245 -21.25 17.36 -21.71
CA ALA A 245 -19.87 17.33 -22.19
C ALA A 245 -18.96 18.31 -21.42
N TYR A 246 -19.44 19.52 -21.16
CA TYR A 246 -18.68 20.52 -20.38
C TYR A 246 -18.49 20.12 -18.92
N PHE A 247 -19.51 19.61 -18.25
CA PHE A 247 -19.37 19.13 -16.86
C PHE A 247 -18.49 17.89 -16.76
N ASP A 248 -18.60 16.96 -17.71
CA ASP A 248 -17.85 15.71 -17.69
C ASP A 248 -16.37 15.96 -17.99
N LEU A 249 -16.06 16.78 -19.00
CA LEU A 249 -14.68 17.02 -19.44
C LEU A 249 -13.97 18.14 -18.68
N LEU A 250 -14.66 19.25 -18.37
CA LEU A 250 -14.06 20.43 -17.76
C LEU A 250 -14.54 20.71 -16.33
N GLY A 251 -15.62 20.05 -15.87
CA GLY A 251 -16.17 20.26 -14.52
C GLY A 251 -16.92 21.58 -14.33
N VAL A 252 -17.14 22.36 -15.38
CA VAL A 252 -17.79 23.69 -15.33
C VAL A 252 -18.86 23.80 -16.41
N PRO A 253 -19.91 24.63 -16.24
CA PRO A 253 -20.91 24.83 -17.28
C PRO A 253 -20.32 25.53 -18.52
N PRO A 254 -20.95 25.35 -19.71
CA PRO A 254 -20.56 26.06 -20.91
C PRO A 254 -20.86 27.56 -20.80
N GLU A 255 -20.02 28.38 -21.45
CA GLU A 255 -20.30 29.80 -21.64
C GLU A 255 -21.53 30.02 -22.53
N PRO A 256 -22.34 31.07 -22.30
CA PRO A 256 -23.54 31.33 -23.11
C PRO A 256 -23.27 31.42 -24.61
N ASP A 257 -22.10 31.91 -25.01
CA ASP A 257 -21.71 32.06 -26.42
C ASP A 257 -21.42 30.69 -27.06
N ALA A 258 -20.69 29.83 -26.36
CA ALA A 258 -20.44 28.46 -26.79
C ALA A 258 -21.74 27.65 -26.95
N VAL A 259 -22.74 27.90 -26.08
CA VAL A 259 -24.08 27.30 -26.22
C VAL A 259 -24.77 27.80 -27.48
N ARG A 260 -24.77 29.12 -27.74
CA ARG A 260 -25.40 29.67 -28.95
C ARG A 260 -24.74 29.12 -30.21
N ASP A 261 -23.42 29.11 -30.27
CA ASP A 261 -22.67 28.60 -31.42
C ASP A 261 -22.95 27.11 -31.65
N PHE A 262 -22.95 26.31 -30.59
CA PHE A 262 -23.26 24.89 -30.69
C PHE A 262 -24.71 24.61 -31.07
N LEU A 263 -25.68 25.43 -30.67
CA LEU A 263 -27.09 25.23 -31.02
C LEU A 263 -27.41 25.72 -32.44
N MET A 264 -26.81 26.83 -32.86
CA MET A 264 -27.06 27.45 -34.17
C MET A 264 -26.18 26.87 -35.28
N GLY A 265 -25.09 26.19 -34.94
CA GLY A 265 -24.18 25.58 -35.90
C GLY A 265 -24.83 24.47 -36.72
N ASP A 266 -24.53 24.45 -38.02
CA ASP A 266 -25.00 23.51 -39.04
C ASP A 266 -24.00 22.36 -39.31
N ARG A 267 -22.94 22.29 -38.51
CA ARG A 267 -21.93 21.23 -38.58
C ARG A 267 -22.57 19.85 -38.42
N ARG A 268 -22.26 18.94 -39.34
CA ARG A 268 -22.68 17.53 -39.26
C ARG A 268 -21.96 16.77 -38.15
N ASP A 269 -20.75 17.19 -37.81
CA ASP A 269 -19.85 16.65 -36.79
C ASP A 269 -19.85 17.53 -35.52
N ALA A 270 -20.96 18.22 -35.22
CA ALA A 270 -20.99 19.24 -34.17
C ALA A 270 -20.55 18.69 -32.80
N TYR A 271 -20.99 17.47 -32.45
CA TYR A 271 -20.68 16.86 -31.16
C TYR A 271 -19.22 16.43 -31.08
N GLU A 272 -18.68 15.77 -32.11
CA GLU A 272 -17.27 15.38 -32.19
C GLU A 272 -16.36 16.60 -32.12
N TRP A 273 -16.69 17.66 -32.87
CA TRP A 273 -15.96 18.92 -32.82
C TRP A 273 -15.98 19.56 -31.43
N LEU A 274 -17.12 19.51 -30.73
CA LEU A 274 -17.23 19.98 -29.35
C LEU A 274 -16.30 19.18 -28.43
N ILE A 275 -16.36 17.84 -28.50
CA ILE A 275 -15.51 16.97 -27.67
C ILE A 275 -14.02 17.23 -27.92
N ASP A 276 -13.59 17.30 -29.19
CA ASP A 276 -12.21 17.62 -29.55
C ASP A 276 -11.77 19.00 -29.02
N THR A 277 -12.68 19.98 -29.03
CA THR A 277 -12.40 21.32 -28.51
C THR A 277 -12.23 21.30 -26.99
N LEU A 278 -13.06 20.54 -26.28
CA LEU A 278 -12.99 20.40 -24.84
C LEU A 278 -11.74 19.62 -24.40
N LEU A 279 -11.39 18.54 -25.09
CA LEU A 279 -10.18 17.76 -24.82
C LEU A 279 -8.88 18.57 -25.04
N LYS A 280 -8.87 19.51 -25.99
CA LYS A 280 -7.75 20.44 -26.23
C LYS A 280 -7.64 21.58 -25.21
N SER A 281 -8.66 21.77 -24.36
CA SER A 281 -8.63 22.81 -23.34
C SER A 281 -7.64 22.42 -22.24
N PRO A 282 -6.76 23.33 -21.76
CA PRO A 282 -5.86 23.02 -20.65
C PRO A 282 -6.60 22.65 -19.35
N ARG A 283 -7.87 23.06 -19.23
CA ARG A 283 -8.77 22.72 -18.13
C ARG A 283 -9.14 21.25 -18.09
N TYR A 284 -9.00 20.52 -19.20
CA TYR A 284 -9.22 19.08 -19.24
C TYR A 284 -8.25 18.37 -18.30
N GLY A 285 -6.94 18.66 -18.42
CA GLY A 285 -5.92 18.12 -17.54
C GLY A 285 -6.07 18.55 -16.09
N GLU A 286 -6.53 19.78 -15.82
CA GLU A 286 -6.87 20.23 -14.46
C GLU A 286 -8.00 19.39 -13.86
N ARG A 287 -9.06 19.12 -14.63
CA ARG A 287 -10.22 18.35 -14.20
C ARG A 287 -9.90 16.87 -14.01
N TRP A 288 -9.31 16.24 -15.02
CA TRP A 288 -9.02 14.81 -15.03
C TRP A 288 -7.81 14.46 -14.16
N GLY A 289 -6.79 15.32 -14.14
CA GLY A 289 -5.64 15.19 -13.24
C GLY A 289 -6.05 15.13 -11.78
N ARG A 290 -7.09 15.87 -11.36
CA ARG A 290 -7.63 15.79 -10.00
C ARG A 290 -8.09 14.39 -9.61
N HIS A 291 -8.71 13.63 -10.51
CA HIS A 291 -9.14 12.26 -10.20
C HIS A 291 -7.96 11.33 -9.91
N TRP A 292 -6.85 11.51 -10.64
CA TRP A 292 -5.61 10.80 -10.35
C TRP A 292 -4.99 11.27 -9.03
N LEU A 293 -4.92 12.59 -8.81
CA LEU A 293 -4.35 13.18 -7.61
C LEU A 293 -5.12 12.76 -6.34
N ASP A 294 -6.45 12.67 -6.42
CA ASP A 294 -7.31 12.12 -5.35
C ASP A 294 -6.96 10.64 -5.08
N ALA A 295 -6.78 9.83 -6.14
CA ALA A 295 -6.49 8.40 -6.01
C ALA A 295 -5.11 8.11 -5.39
N VAL A 296 -4.15 9.01 -5.56
CA VAL A 296 -2.79 8.88 -4.99
C VAL A 296 -2.60 9.66 -3.69
N GLY A 297 -3.65 10.28 -3.13
CA GLY A 297 -3.57 10.99 -1.86
C GLY A 297 -2.79 12.31 -1.91
N TYR A 298 -2.73 12.97 -3.08
CA TYR A 298 -2.00 14.23 -3.23
C TYR A 298 -2.56 15.34 -2.33
N VAL A 299 -1.67 16.03 -1.62
CA VAL A 299 -1.97 17.24 -0.85
C VAL A 299 -0.86 18.27 -0.98
N ASP A 300 -1.21 19.56 -1.17
CA ASP A 300 -0.23 20.65 -1.32
C ASP A 300 0.54 20.97 -0.02
N GLY A 301 0.13 20.40 1.12
CA GLY A 301 0.74 20.65 2.41
C GLY A 301 0.32 19.64 3.47
N LYS A 302 0.91 19.80 4.65
CA LYS A 302 0.62 19.01 5.85
C LYS A 302 0.15 19.90 6.98
N LEU A 303 -0.66 19.34 7.88
CA LEU A 303 -1.06 20.02 9.11
C LEU A 303 -0.06 19.69 10.22
N ASP A 304 0.18 20.65 11.12
CA ASP A 304 0.83 20.37 12.40
C ASP A 304 -0.10 19.55 13.30
N ASN A 305 0.45 19.01 14.38
CA ASN A 305 -0.31 18.25 15.38
C ASN A 305 -1.41 19.09 16.05
N ASP A 306 -1.36 20.42 15.95
CA ASP A 306 -2.38 21.34 16.47
C ASP A 306 -3.57 21.55 15.51
N LEU A 307 -3.50 21.00 14.29
CA LEU A 307 -4.46 21.14 13.19
C LEU A 307 -4.75 22.61 12.77
N GLY A 308 -4.05 23.59 13.34
CA GLY A 308 -4.22 25.01 13.08
C GLY A 308 -3.13 25.59 12.19
N THR A 309 -1.95 24.95 12.16
CA THR A 309 -0.82 25.38 11.34
C THR A 309 -0.68 24.50 10.11
N MET A 310 -0.77 25.09 8.92
CA MET A 310 -0.55 24.42 7.63
C MET A 310 0.87 24.69 7.14
N TYR A 311 1.63 23.63 6.86
CA TYR A 311 2.94 23.68 6.25
C TYR A 311 2.87 23.27 4.78
N PRO A 312 3.22 24.15 3.83
CA PRO A 312 3.29 23.78 2.43
C PRO A 312 4.36 22.70 2.20
N SER A 313 4.00 21.66 1.46
CA SER A 313 4.93 20.61 1.05
C SER A 313 5.79 21.16 -0.10
N GLN A 314 7.01 21.55 0.22
CA GLN A 314 7.88 22.23 -0.75
C GLN A 314 8.12 21.36 -1.98
N GLY A 315 7.84 21.93 -3.16
CA GLY A 315 8.08 21.30 -4.46
C GLY A 315 7.05 20.25 -4.89
N ILE A 316 6.08 19.85 -4.04
CA ILE A 316 5.12 18.80 -4.38
C ILE A 316 4.21 19.19 -5.55
N TRP A 317 3.93 20.50 -5.72
CA TRP A 317 3.15 21.03 -6.84
C TRP A 317 3.72 20.67 -8.22
N ARG A 318 5.02 20.36 -8.32
CA ARG A 318 5.62 19.89 -9.58
C ARG A 318 5.04 18.53 -10.00
N TYR A 319 4.70 17.69 -9.03
CA TYR A 319 4.01 16.42 -9.28
C TYR A 319 2.60 16.65 -9.85
N ARG A 320 1.83 17.55 -9.21
CA ARG A 320 0.51 17.97 -9.70
C ARG A 320 0.58 18.47 -11.14
N ASP A 321 1.52 19.37 -11.40
CA ASP A 321 1.68 19.97 -12.74
C ASP A 321 2.11 18.91 -13.77
N TYR A 322 2.98 17.97 -13.41
CA TYR A 322 3.30 16.81 -14.24
C TYR A 322 2.08 15.95 -14.58
N VAL A 323 1.19 15.70 -13.60
CA VAL A 323 -0.04 14.93 -13.82
C VAL A 323 -0.95 15.69 -14.78
N ILE A 324 -1.22 16.98 -14.52
CA ILE A 324 -2.05 17.83 -15.38
C ILE A 324 -1.53 17.85 -16.83
N GLU A 325 -0.23 18.05 -17.00
CA GLU A 325 0.39 18.08 -18.32
C GLU A 325 0.35 16.71 -19.01
N SER A 326 0.48 15.62 -18.26
CA SER A 326 0.35 14.26 -18.80
C SER A 326 -1.04 13.99 -19.39
N PHE A 327 -2.10 14.52 -18.77
CA PHE A 327 -3.46 14.45 -19.33
C PHE A 327 -3.64 15.37 -20.53
N ASN A 328 -3.14 16.60 -20.48
CA ASN A 328 -3.27 17.57 -21.58
C ASN A 328 -2.48 17.16 -22.84
N SER A 329 -1.36 16.46 -22.66
CA SER A 329 -0.52 15.96 -23.76
C SER A 329 -0.95 14.58 -24.27
N ASP A 330 -2.06 14.02 -23.75
CA ASP A 330 -2.55 12.67 -24.08
C ASP A 330 -1.45 11.60 -23.93
N LYS A 331 -0.73 11.66 -22.80
CA LYS A 331 0.37 10.73 -22.54
C LYS A 331 -0.16 9.30 -22.49
N PRO A 332 0.46 8.34 -23.22
CA PRO A 332 0.07 6.94 -23.15
C PRO A 332 0.05 6.45 -21.71
N PHE A 333 -1.02 5.78 -21.31
CA PHE A 333 -1.24 5.42 -19.92
C PHE A 333 -0.14 4.50 -19.37
N ASP A 334 0.34 3.55 -20.16
CA ASP A 334 1.48 2.68 -19.83
C ASP A 334 2.74 3.49 -19.53
N ARG A 335 3.01 4.52 -20.35
CA ARG A 335 4.14 5.43 -20.17
C ARG A 335 3.95 6.27 -18.91
N PHE A 336 2.75 6.82 -18.69
CA PHE A 336 2.41 7.57 -17.48
C PHE A 336 2.67 6.73 -16.23
N LEU A 337 2.18 5.49 -16.16
CA LEU A 337 2.41 4.61 -15.02
C LEU A 337 3.89 4.28 -14.80
N MET A 338 4.64 4.01 -15.87
CA MET A 338 6.07 3.69 -15.78
C MET A 338 6.88 4.87 -15.23
N GLU A 339 6.60 6.08 -15.70
CA GLU A 339 7.26 7.31 -15.23
C GLU A 339 6.98 7.57 -13.74
N GLN A 340 5.77 7.30 -13.27
CA GLN A 340 5.39 7.47 -11.86
C GLN A 340 6.23 6.59 -10.91
N VAL A 341 6.48 5.35 -11.31
CA VAL A 341 7.14 4.34 -10.47
C VAL A 341 8.65 4.35 -10.62
N ALA A 342 9.16 4.68 -11.81
CA ALA A 342 10.57 4.49 -12.16
C ALA A 342 11.17 5.63 -12.99
N GLY A 343 10.57 6.81 -13.02
CA GLY A 343 11.04 7.93 -13.83
C GLY A 343 12.51 8.31 -13.60
N ASP A 344 12.99 8.24 -12.36
CA ASP A 344 14.39 8.53 -12.00
C ASP A 344 15.39 7.46 -12.45
N GLU A 345 14.92 6.25 -12.77
CA GLU A 345 15.71 5.15 -13.33
C GLU A 345 15.65 5.13 -14.87
N MET A 346 14.80 5.95 -15.49
CA MET A 346 14.70 6.10 -16.96
C MET A 346 15.73 7.08 -17.53
N VAL A 347 16.51 7.75 -16.67
CA VAL A 347 17.52 8.76 -17.05
C VAL A 347 18.70 8.75 -16.08
N ASP A 348 19.93 8.91 -16.58
CA ASP A 348 21.13 9.02 -15.73
C ASP A 348 21.35 10.46 -15.22
N TRP A 349 20.37 10.97 -14.48
CA TRP A 349 20.37 12.34 -13.98
C TRP A 349 21.48 12.62 -12.95
N ARG A 350 22.02 11.59 -12.30
CA ARG A 350 23.02 11.76 -11.21
C ARG A 350 24.37 12.25 -11.72
N THR A 351 24.69 11.99 -12.98
CA THR A 351 25.96 12.37 -13.61
C THR A 351 25.82 13.51 -14.61
N MET A 352 24.59 13.93 -14.91
CA MET A 352 24.30 14.99 -15.88
C MET A 352 24.82 16.35 -15.41
N ALA A 353 25.48 17.06 -16.32
CA ALA A 353 25.94 18.43 -16.08
C ALA A 353 24.78 19.44 -16.06
N LYS A 354 23.67 19.14 -16.72
CA LYS A 354 22.49 20.00 -16.79
C LYS A 354 21.24 19.16 -16.99
N PHE A 355 20.14 19.52 -16.32
CA PHE A 355 18.87 18.85 -16.53
C PHE A 355 18.10 19.51 -17.68
N ASP A 356 17.63 18.69 -18.62
CA ASP A 356 16.69 19.10 -19.65
C ASP A 356 15.24 18.95 -19.16
N THR A 357 14.28 19.46 -19.94
CA THR A 357 12.85 19.38 -19.62
C THR A 357 12.41 17.95 -19.35
N ARG A 358 12.89 16.99 -20.15
CA ARG A 358 12.52 15.58 -20.03
C ARG A 358 13.04 14.95 -18.75
N THR A 359 14.25 15.31 -18.33
CA THR A 359 14.85 14.86 -17.07
C THR A 359 14.02 15.38 -15.90
N ILE A 360 13.67 16.67 -15.92
CA ILE A 360 12.84 17.29 -14.87
C ILE A 360 11.45 16.62 -14.80
N GLU A 361 10.82 16.36 -15.94
CA GLU A 361 9.53 15.63 -15.99
C GLU A 361 9.63 14.24 -15.37
N LEU A 362 10.64 13.46 -15.76
CA LEU A 362 10.86 12.10 -15.26
C LEU A 362 11.12 12.08 -13.75
N LEU A 363 11.92 13.02 -13.25
CA LEU A 363 12.15 13.14 -11.80
C LEU A 363 10.88 13.60 -11.08
N SER A 364 10.13 14.55 -11.66
CA SER A 364 8.87 15.03 -11.08
C SER A 364 7.82 13.93 -11.00
N ALA A 365 7.76 13.04 -12.00
CA ALA A 365 6.84 11.90 -12.02
C ALA A 365 7.00 10.97 -10.81
N THR A 366 8.24 10.77 -10.32
CA THR A 366 8.50 9.95 -9.12
C THR A 366 7.96 10.55 -7.83
N GLY A 367 7.43 11.78 -7.86
CA GLY A 367 6.62 12.36 -6.80
C GLY A 367 5.42 11.49 -6.40
N PHE A 368 4.98 10.57 -7.26
CA PHE A 368 4.00 9.53 -6.94
C PHE A 368 4.27 8.84 -5.60
N LEU A 369 5.52 8.40 -5.39
CA LEU A 369 5.95 7.68 -4.18
C LEU A 369 6.12 8.58 -2.95
N ARG A 370 5.76 9.87 -3.07
CA ARG A 370 5.90 10.88 -2.00
C ARG A 370 4.55 11.44 -1.54
N ASN A 371 3.43 10.94 -2.06
CA ASN A 371 2.10 11.41 -1.67
C ASN A 371 1.58 10.81 -0.35
N VAL A 372 2.18 9.71 0.12
CA VAL A 372 1.90 9.18 1.46
C VAL A 372 2.48 10.12 2.50
N ASP A 373 1.67 10.47 3.51
CA ASP A 373 2.14 11.32 4.60
C ASP A 373 3.20 10.59 5.42
N ASP A 374 4.29 11.28 5.69
CA ASP A 374 5.46 10.71 6.33
C ASP A 374 5.80 11.52 7.58
N HIS A 375 5.26 11.06 8.70
CA HIS A 375 5.43 11.68 10.00
C HIS A 375 6.76 11.36 10.67
N THR A 376 7.66 10.64 10.00
CA THR A 376 8.92 10.14 10.58
C THR A 376 10.08 11.14 10.47
N ASP A 377 9.77 12.44 10.61
CA ASP A 377 10.70 13.58 10.49
C ASP A 377 11.85 13.58 11.49
N PHE A 378 11.75 12.80 12.56
CA PHE A 378 12.70 12.79 13.64
C PHE A 378 13.05 11.37 14.10
N PRO A 379 14.27 11.13 14.63
CA PRO A 379 14.72 9.79 15.01
C PRO A 379 13.90 9.10 16.11
N GLN A 380 13.14 9.85 16.94
CA GLN A 380 12.29 9.24 17.98
C GLN A 380 11.17 8.37 17.42
N TYR A 381 10.80 8.54 16.15
CA TYR A 381 9.84 7.66 15.50
C TYR A 381 10.52 6.31 15.21
N GLY A 382 10.06 5.29 15.93
CA GLY A 382 10.60 3.93 15.88
C GLY A 382 10.36 3.23 14.56
N ILE A 383 10.85 1.98 14.46
CA ILE A 383 10.77 1.18 13.23
C ILE A 383 9.33 0.88 12.81
N GLU A 384 8.41 0.75 13.76
CA GLU A 384 6.99 0.53 13.53
C GLU A 384 6.37 1.64 12.65
N LYS A 385 6.60 2.91 13.00
CA LYS A 385 6.13 4.06 12.23
C LYS A 385 6.72 4.13 10.82
N ARG A 386 7.92 3.58 10.61
CA ARG A 386 8.52 3.50 9.27
C ARG A 386 7.82 2.42 8.43
N TYR A 387 7.51 1.28 9.03
CA TYR A 387 6.72 0.24 8.36
C TYR A 387 5.31 0.71 8.04
N GLU A 388 4.66 1.54 8.88
CA GLU A 388 3.38 2.19 8.55
C GLU A 388 3.48 2.96 7.22
N VAL A 389 4.47 3.83 7.06
CA VAL A 389 4.69 4.59 5.81
C VAL A 389 4.93 3.66 4.61
N VAL A 390 5.72 2.59 4.77
CA VAL A 390 5.94 1.62 3.68
C VAL A 390 4.65 0.90 3.31
N ASN A 391 3.88 0.49 4.31
CA ASN A 391 2.60 -0.19 4.15
C ASN A 391 1.57 0.71 3.43
N GLU A 392 1.44 1.96 3.83
CA GLU A 392 0.58 2.95 3.17
C GLU A 392 1.02 3.23 1.73
N THR A 393 2.34 3.26 1.47
CA THR A 393 2.89 3.38 0.12
C THR A 393 2.49 2.20 -0.77
N LEU A 394 2.50 0.98 -0.21
CA LEU A 394 2.06 -0.22 -0.92
C LEU A 394 0.55 -0.25 -1.14
N ASP A 395 -0.25 0.27 -0.20
CA ASP A 395 -1.70 0.40 -0.36
C ASP A 395 -2.04 1.38 -1.47
N MET A 396 -1.45 2.58 -1.45
CA MET A 396 -1.59 3.57 -2.52
C MET A 396 -1.17 2.98 -3.87
N PHE A 397 -0.02 2.31 -3.93
CA PHE A 397 0.45 1.66 -5.17
C PHE A 397 -0.53 0.57 -5.65
N SER A 398 -0.92 -0.36 -4.77
CA SER A 398 -1.78 -1.48 -5.15
C SER A 398 -3.17 -1.04 -5.58
N THR A 399 -3.75 -0.06 -4.90
CA THR A 399 -5.08 0.48 -5.23
C THR A 399 -5.05 1.35 -6.48
N ALA A 400 -4.09 2.26 -6.62
CA ALA A 400 -4.04 3.19 -7.76
C ALA A 400 -3.52 2.55 -9.05
N ILE A 401 -2.53 1.64 -8.97
CA ILE A 401 -1.87 1.04 -10.14
C ILE A 401 -2.46 -0.31 -10.50
N LEU A 402 -2.64 -1.19 -9.50
CA LEU A 402 -3.09 -2.57 -9.75
C LEU A 402 -4.62 -2.70 -9.71
N GLY A 403 -5.32 -1.73 -9.10
CA GLY A 403 -6.75 -1.85 -8.83
C GLY A 403 -7.08 -2.97 -7.82
N LEU A 404 -6.13 -3.30 -6.94
CA LEU A 404 -6.24 -4.38 -5.96
C LEU A 404 -6.05 -3.85 -4.54
N THR A 405 -6.86 -4.33 -3.60
CA THR A 405 -6.69 -4.04 -2.17
C THR A 405 -5.79 -5.09 -1.54
N MET A 406 -4.54 -4.74 -1.25
CA MET A 406 -3.57 -5.67 -0.67
C MET A 406 -3.36 -5.50 0.83
N GLU A 407 -4.07 -4.58 1.50
CA GLU A 407 -3.89 -4.29 2.92
C GLU A 407 -4.05 -5.54 3.82
N CYS A 408 -5.08 -6.36 3.59
CA CYS A 408 -5.28 -7.60 4.36
C CYS A 408 -4.10 -8.57 4.23
N CYS A 409 -3.38 -8.51 3.10
CA CYS A 409 -2.21 -9.35 2.83
C CYS A 409 -1.04 -9.08 3.77
N ARG A 410 -1.08 -8.00 4.57
CA ARG A 410 -0.10 -7.72 5.63
C ARG A 410 -0.05 -8.85 6.64
N CYS A 411 -1.20 -9.30 7.13
CA CYS A 411 -1.28 -10.22 8.25
C CYS A 411 -1.63 -11.66 7.84
N HIS A 412 -2.37 -11.83 6.74
CA HIS A 412 -2.79 -13.15 6.25
C HIS A 412 -3.07 -13.12 4.75
N ASN A 413 -3.25 -14.26 4.08
CA ASN A 413 -3.63 -14.26 2.65
C ASN A 413 -4.96 -13.52 2.42
N HIS A 414 -5.13 -12.87 1.27
CA HIS A 414 -6.35 -12.13 0.97
C HIS A 414 -7.59 -13.02 1.06
N LYS A 415 -8.70 -12.45 1.56
CA LYS A 415 -9.91 -13.20 1.92
C LYS A 415 -10.63 -13.81 0.72
N TYR A 416 -10.66 -13.09 -0.40
CA TYR A 416 -11.45 -13.45 -1.58
C TYR A 416 -10.55 -13.69 -2.80
N ASP A 417 -9.74 -12.69 -3.13
CA ASP A 417 -8.79 -12.76 -4.24
C ASP A 417 -7.63 -13.72 -3.97
N PRO A 418 -7.06 -14.35 -5.02
CA PRO A 418 -5.95 -15.29 -4.92
C PRO A 418 -4.62 -14.54 -4.73
N LEU A 419 -4.51 -13.73 -3.68
CA LEU A 419 -3.34 -12.93 -3.34
C LEU A 419 -2.71 -13.44 -2.03
N PRO A 420 -1.59 -14.20 -2.11
CA PRO A 420 -0.89 -14.66 -0.91
C PRO A 420 -0.18 -13.52 -0.18
N GLN A 421 -0.11 -13.59 1.15
CA GLN A 421 0.71 -12.70 1.99
C GLN A 421 2.17 -12.67 1.53
N ARG A 422 2.70 -13.82 1.07
CA ARG A 422 4.05 -13.90 0.51
C ARG A 422 4.26 -12.91 -0.64
N ASP A 423 3.26 -12.73 -1.51
CA ASP A 423 3.40 -11.84 -2.66
C ASP A 423 3.30 -10.36 -2.25
N TYR A 424 2.58 -10.03 -1.17
CA TYR A 424 2.63 -8.71 -0.54
C TYR A 424 4.06 -8.35 -0.08
N TYR A 425 4.73 -9.26 0.66
CA TYR A 425 6.10 -9.00 1.11
C TYR A 425 7.13 -9.05 -0.03
N ARG A 426 6.88 -9.79 -1.12
CA ARG A 426 7.70 -9.72 -2.34
C ARG A 426 7.55 -8.38 -3.05
N LEU A 427 6.35 -7.81 -3.06
CA LEU A 427 6.12 -6.47 -3.57
C LEU A 427 6.83 -5.43 -2.68
N MET A 428 6.69 -5.53 -1.36
CA MET A 428 7.42 -4.68 -0.40
C MET A 428 8.93 -4.71 -0.63
N ALA A 429 9.50 -5.89 -0.89
CA ALA A 429 10.93 -6.03 -1.17
C ALA A 429 11.39 -5.22 -2.41
N CYS A 430 10.49 -4.91 -3.35
CA CYS A 430 10.82 -4.05 -4.50
C CYS A 430 10.98 -2.57 -4.11
N PHE A 431 10.30 -2.12 -3.04
CA PHE A 431 10.35 -0.75 -2.51
C PHE A 431 11.40 -0.56 -1.42
N GLU A 432 11.85 -1.64 -0.79
CA GLU A 432 12.83 -1.64 0.29
C GLU A 432 14.12 -0.86 -0.03
N PRO A 433 14.69 -0.89 -1.25
CA PRO A 433 15.85 -0.07 -1.59
C PRO A 433 15.61 1.46 -1.49
N ALA A 434 14.38 1.92 -1.69
CA ALA A 434 13.99 3.33 -1.54
C ALA A 434 13.49 3.65 -0.12
N PHE A 435 12.91 2.66 0.57
CA PHE A 435 12.29 2.79 1.89
C PHE A 435 12.90 1.83 2.92
N HIS A 436 14.23 1.78 3.01
CA HIS A 436 14.93 0.88 3.91
C HIS A 436 14.68 1.28 5.38
N VAL A 437 13.84 0.52 6.09
CA VAL A 437 13.36 0.86 7.44
C VAL A 437 14.47 0.91 8.51
N HIS A 438 15.56 0.17 8.30
CA HIS A 438 16.71 0.16 9.21
C HIS A 438 17.72 1.26 8.89
N VAL A 439 17.77 1.74 7.65
CA VAL A 439 18.63 2.85 7.18
C VAL A 439 17.74 3.99 6.70
N TRP A 440 16.84 4.41 7.59
CA TRP A 440 15.77 5.33 7.24
C TRP A 440 16.29 6.76 7.09
N LYS A 441 16.15 7.32 5.89
CA LYS A 441 16.37 8.75 5.67
C LYS A 441 15.13 9.52 6.13
N PRO A 442 15.23 10.58 6.95
CA PRO A 442 14.08 11.42 7.27
C PRO A 442 13.44 12.02 6.00
N PRO A 443 12.11 12.27 5.99
CA PRO A 443 11.40 12.89 4.87
C PRO A 443 12.04 14.18 4.35
N LYS A 444 12.53 15.02 5.27
CA LYS A 444 13.25 16.27 4.97
C LYS A 444 14.56 16.10 4.20
N GLU A 445 15.06 14.88 4.08
CA GLU A 445 16.28 14.55 3.34
C GLU A 445 15.99 13.77 2.05
N ARG A 446 14.72 13.47 1.76
CA ARG A 446 14.27 12.70 0.58
C ARG A 446 13.83 13.62 -0.56
N TYR A 447 14.69 14.57 -0.92
CA TYR A 447 14.45 15.43 -2.06
C TYR A 447 15.37 15.05 -3.22
N LEU A 448 14.79 15.01 -4.41
CA LEU A 448 15.57 15.01 -5.64
C LEU A 448 16.01 16.46 -5.92
N ALA A 449 17.24 16.60 -6.42
CA ALA A 449 17.72 17.91 -6.82
C ALA A 449 16.89 18.42 -8.00
N ASP A 450 16.51 19.70 -7.95
CA ASP A 450 15.78 20.37 -9.03
C ASP A 450 16.70 20.90 -10.15
N VAL A 451 18.00 20.87 -9.91
CA VAL A 451 19.08 21.23 -10.84
C VAL A 451 20.25 20.27 -10.68
N SER A 452 21.13 20.21 -11.68
CA SER A 452 22.34 19.39 -11.58
C SER A 452 23.30 19.87 -10.48
N LEU A 453 24.28 19.04 -10.12
CA LEU A 453 25.35 19.44 -9.19
C LEU A 453 26.19 20.61 -9.74
N ALA A 454 26.42 20.65 -11.05
CA ALA A 454 27.17 21.73 -11.69
C ALA A 454 26.37 23.05 -11.65
N GLU A 455 25.08 23.00 -12.00
CA GLU A 455 24.18 24.15 -11.93
C GLU A 455 24.01 24.64 -10.49
N ARG A 456 23.90 23.72 -9.51
CA ARG A 456 23.86 24.09 -8.09
C ARG A 456 25.11 24.87 -7.68
N ALA A 457 26.30 24.41 -8.06
CA ALA A 457 27.54 25.10 -7.72
C ALA A 457 27.60 26.52 -8.32
N GLU A 458 27.14 26.69 -9.57
CA GLU A 458 27.04 28.02 -10.21
C GLU A 458 26.04 28.93 -9.48
N ILE A 459 24.87 28.40 -9.12
CA ILE A 459 23.84 29.11 -8.35
C ILE A 459 24.37 29.53 -6.99
N ASP A 460 25.04 28.63 -6.26
CA ASP A 460 25.55 28.90 -4.92
C ASP A 460 26.68 29.95 -4.95
N GLN A 461 27.54 29.92 -5.96
CA GLN A 461 28.55 30.95 -6.19
C GLN A 461 27.92 32.31 -6.46
N ARG A 462 26.90 32.35 -7.32
CA ARG A 462 26.15 33.58 -7.66
C ARG A 462 25.40 34.13 -6.44
N ASN A 463 24.75 33.28 -5.67
CA ASN A 463 24.05 33.65 -4.45
C ASN A 463 25.02 34.23 -3.41
N THR A 464 26.20 33.63 -3.25
CA THR A 464 27.25 34.16 -2.35
C THR A 464 27.69 35.57 -2.75
N GLU A 465 27.80 35.87 -4.05
CA GLU A 465 28.11 37.21 -4.55
C GLU A 465 26.97 38.20 -4.23
N LEU A 466 25.72 37.79 -4.47
CA LEU A 466 24.54 38.60 -4.21
C LEU A 466 24.35 38.86 -2.71
N ASP A 467 24.57 37.88 -1.84
CA ASP A 467 24.45 38.01 -0.39
C ASP A 467 25.46 39.00 0.19
N LYS A 468 26.68 39.03 -0.35
CA LYS A 468 27.68 40.05 0.01
C LYS A 468 27.18 41.45 -0.32
N ARG A 469 26.68 41.65 -1.55
CA ARG A 469 26.12 42.94 -1.99
C ARG A 469 24.89 43.33 -1.17
N ALA A 470 24.00 42.39 -0.89
CA ALA A 470 22.82 42.61 -0.06
C ALA A 470 23.20 43.02 1.36
N THR A 471 24.23 42.38 1.94
CA THR A 471 24.76 42.72 3.26
C THR A 471 25.37 44.13 3.28
N GLU A 472 26.13 44.51 2.26
CA GLU A 472 26.69 45.86 2.13
C GLU A 472 25.60 46.93 1.99
N LEU A 473 24.60 46.67 1.14
CA LEU A 473 23.44 47.55 0.98
C LEU A 473 22.65 47.68 2.27
N SER A 474 22.39 46.58 2.98
CA SER A 474 21.71 46.59 4.29
C SER A 474 22.49 47.39 5.34
N LYS A 475 23.83 47.28 5.35
CA LYS A 475 24.69 48.13 6.21
C LYS A 475 24.56 49.61 5.83
N SER A 476 24.62 49.95 4.55
CA SER A 476 24.43 51.32 4.06
C SER A 476 23.05 51.88 4.43
N GLU A 477 22.00 51.09 4.19
CA GLU A 477 20.63 51.44 4.54
C GLU A 477 20.48 51.68 6.04
N SER A 478 21.01 50.79 6.88
CA SER A 478 20.95 50.96 8.34
C SER A 478 21.69 52.23 8.81
N ALA A 479 22.84 52.55 8.21
CA ALA A 479 23.58 53.77 8.50
C ALA A 479 22.82 55.04 8.07
N ILE A 480 22.17 55.03 6.90
CA ILE A 480 21.32 56.14 6.44
C ILE A 480 20.10 56.28 7.35
N ARG A 481 19.41 55.18 7.67
CA ARG A 481 18.27 55.17 8.59
C ARG A 481 18.66 55.74 9.95
N GLU A 482 19.82 55.38 10.47
CA GLU A 482 20.30 55.90 11.76
C GLU A 482 20.60 57.40 11.70
N LYS A 483 21.28 57.89 10.64
CA LYS A 483 21.49 59.33 10.44
C LYS A 483 20.17 60.11 10.36
N VAL A 484 19.19 59.57 9.64
CA VAL A 484 17.85 60.19 9.54
C VAL A 484 17.14 60.16 10.89
N ARG A 485 17.19 59.05 11.63
CA ARG A 485 16.63 58.96 13.00
C ARG A 485 17.26 59.99 13.92
N GLN A 486 18.58 60.15 13.89
CA GLN A 486 19.29 61.15 14.69
C GLN A 486 18.84 62.57 14.34
N ARG A 487 18.79 62.92 13.05
CA ARG A 487 18.31 64.23 12.61
C ARG A 487 16.86 64.49 13.02
N VAL A 488 15.96 63.52 12.86
CA VAL A 488 14.56 63.63 13.30
C VAL A 488 14.47 63.79 14.81
N ARG A 489 15.29 63.04 15.56
CA ARG A 489 15.37 63.12 17.02
C ARG A 489 15.84 64.51 17.47
N GLU A 490 16.89 65.07 16.86
CA GLU A 490 17.38 66.43 17.13
C GLU A 490 16.32 67.49 16.84
N LEU A 491 15.65 67.41 15.69
CA LEU A 491 14.56 68.33 15.33
C LEU A 491 13.39 68.26 16.33
N ARG A 492 13.02 67.05 16.78
CA ARG A 492 11.99 66.86 17.80
C ARG A 492 12.43 67.43 19.15
N PHE A 493 13.68 67.22 19.56
CA PHE A 493 14.21 67.80 20.79
C PHE A 493 14.24 69.33 20.74
N ALA A 494 14.63 69.93 19.62
CA ALA A 494 14.66 71.38 19.45
C ALA A 494 13.25 72.01 19.54
N ALA A 495 12.21 71.27 19.15
CA ALA A 495 10.81 71.72 19.25
C ALA A 495 10.24 71.67 20.68
N LEU A 496 10.91 71.00 21.63
CA LEU A 496 10.46 70.95 23.02
C LEU A 496 10.80 72.25 23.78
N PRO A 497 9.98 72.64 24.78
CA PRO A 497 10.32 73.72 25.71
C PRO A 497 11.67 73.48 26.38
N GLU A 498 12.48 74.53 26.52
CA GLU A 498 13.85 74.45 27.06
C GLU A 498 13.90 73.87 28.48
N SER A 499 12.86 74.10 29.28
CA SER A 499 12.73 73.60 30.65
C SER A 499 12.67 72.08 30.78
N ILE A 500 12.28 71.35 29.72
CA ILE A 500 12.08 69.89 29.79
C ILE A 500 13.00 69.09 28.86
N ARG A 501 13.81 69.73 28.01
CA ARG A 501 14.64 69.05 27.00
C ARG A 501 15.61 68.03 27.61
N ASP A 502 16.30 68.41 28.67
CA ASP A 502 17.30 67.55 29.31
C ASP A 502 16.65 66.37 30.04
N ASP A 503 15.46 66.58 30.63
CA ASP A 503 14.71 65.51 31.28
C ASP A 503 14.18 64.49 30.27
N VAL A 504 13.63 64.94 29.14
CA VAL A 504 13.18 64.07 28.05
C VAL A 504 14.37 63.33 27.42
N ARG A 505 15.53 63.98 27.26
CA ARG A 505 16.75 63.32 26.74
C ARG A 505 17.18 62.16 27.64
N ARG A 506 17.31 62.41 28.95
CA ARG A 506 17.65 61.38 29.93
C ARG A 506 16.63 60.25 29.96
N ALA A 507 15.34 60.58 29.83
CA ALA A 507 14.27 59.59 29.83
C ALA A 507 14.34 58.65 28.62
N ILE A 508 14.60 59.16 27.42
CA ILE A 508 14.67 58.36 26.18
C ILE A 508 15.92 57.48 26.12
N GLU A 509 17.04 57.89 26.74
CA GLU A 509 18.28 57.10 26.81
C GLU A 509 18.16 55.88 27.73
N LEU A 510 17.25 55.90 28.70
CA LEU A 510 16.96 54.77 29.58
C LEU A 510 16.11 53.72 28.85
N LYS A 511 16.37 52.44 29.15
CA LYS A 511 15.49 51.34 28.73
C LYS A 511 14.11 51.53 29.36
N PRO A 512 13.00 51.14 28.70
CA PRO A 512 11.64 51.37 29.21
C PRO A 512 11.41 50.90 30.65
N GLU A 513 12.06 49.81 31.05
CA GLU A 513 11.94 49.19 32.37
C GLU A 513 12.67 49.97 33.47
N GLN A 514 13.59 50.87 33.09
CA GLN A 514 14.44 51.65 34.00
C GLN A 514 13.93 53.08 34.19
N ARG A 515 12.85 53.47 33.50
CA ARG A 515 12.27 54.80 33.57
C ARG A 515 11.37 54.93 34.81
N SER A 516 11.52 56.01 35.56
CA SER A 516 10.53 56.42 36.56
C SER A 516 9.20 56.79 35.91
N GLU A 517 8.11 56.89 36.67
CA GLU A 517 6.80 57.28 36.12
C GLU A 517 6.84 58.62 35.38
N ILE A 518 7.61 59.59 35.88
CA ILE A 518 7.81 60.89 35.21
C ILE A 518 8.60 60.69 33.91
N GLN A 519 9.64 59.86 33.90
CA GLN A 519 10.42 59.58 32.69
C GLN A 519 9.61 58.76 31.67
N LYS A 520 8.68 57.92 32.09
CA LYS A 520 7.74 57.23 31.19
C LYS A 520 6.75 58.19 30.55
N TYR A 521 6.29 59.20 31.29
CA TYR A 521 5.43 60.26 30.74
C TYR A 521 6.18 61.17 29.75
N LEU A 522 7.48 61.42 30.01
CA LEU A 522 8.31 62.30 29.19
C LEU A 522 8.88 61.64 27.92
N ALA A 523 9.15 60.33 27.92
CA ALA A 523 9.75 59.58 26.82
C ALA A 523 8.72 58.98 25.85
#